data_AF-A0AAW3YXR9-F1
#
_entry.id   AF-A0AAW3YXR9-F1
#
_cell.length_a   1.000
_cell.length_b   1.000
_cell.length_c   1.000
_cell.angle_alpha   90.00
_cell.angle_beta   90.00
_cell.angle_gamma   90.00
#
_symmetry.space_group_name_H-M   'P 1'
#
loop_
_entity.id
_entity.type
_entity.pdbx_description
1 polymer ?
#
loop_
_entity_poly.entity_id
_entity_poly.type
_entity_poly.pdbx_seq_one_letter_code
_entity_poly.pdbx_strand_id
1 'polypeptide(L)' 'MRYFKGKQFKKDIILVAVGYYCRFSLSYRDVSELLRERGISVHPTTIMRWVHEYGNLIYQMWKKKNKSAHSVWHL' A
#
# COMPACT_ATOMS: atom_id res chain seq x y z
N MET A 1 16.55 4.46 -1.66
CA MET A 1 15.60 3.33 -1.49
C MET A 1 15.70 2.38 -2.70
N ARG A 2 16.45 1.28 -2.60
CA ARG A 2 16.61 0.27 -3.69
C ARG A 2 15.46 -0.75 -3.73
N TYR A 3 14.48 -0.65 -2.82
CA TYR A 3 13.44 -1.67 -2.59
C TYR A 3 12.50 -1.96 -3.78
N PHE A 4 12.35 -1.02 -4.71
CA PHE A 4 11.46 -1.17 -5.88
C PHE A 4 12.22 -1.36 -7.20
N LYS A 5 13.55 -1.50 -7.17
CA LYS A 5 14.36 -1.64 -8.38
C LYS A 5 14.08 -3.01 -9.02
N GLY A 6 13.75 -3.03 -10.31
CA GLY A 6 13.50 -4.26 -11.07
C GLY A 6 12.10 -4.85 -10.90
N LYS A 7 11.15 -4.14 -10.28
CA LYS A 7 9.75 -4.58 -10.23
C LYS A 7 9.04 -4.23 -11.55
N GLN A 8 8.18 -5.15 -12.00
CA GLN A 8 7.35 -4.96 -13.20
C GLN A 8 6.40 -3.76 -13.09
N PHE A 9 5.93 -3.47 -11.87
CA PHE A 9 5.01 -2.37 -11.62
C PHE A 9 5.74 -1.17 -11.02
N LYS A 10 5.29 0.03 -11.39
CA LYS A 10 5.79 1.28 -10.81
C LYS A 10 5.58 1.27 -9.30
N LYS A 11 6.53 1.86 -8.57
CA LYS A 11 6.49 1.97 -7.09
C LYS A 11 5.15 2.51 -6.58
N ASP A 12 4.57 3.47 -7.31
CA ASP A 12 3.35 4.17 -6.88
C ASP A 12 2.14 3.24 -6.91
N ILE A 13 2.08 2.32 -7.88
CA ILE A 13 1.03 1.29 -7.97
C ILE A 13 1.13 0.34 -6.76
N ILE A 14 2.35 -0.09 -6.44
CA ILE A 14 2.61 -1.01 -5.33
C ILE A 14 2.24 -0.34 -3.99
N LEU A 15 2.64 0.92 -3.80
CA LEU A 15 2.30 1.69 -2.61
C LEU A 15 0.79 1.88 -2.45
N VAL A 16 0.07 2.19 -3.54
CA VAL A 16 -1.38 2.34 -3.51
C VAL A 16 -2.07 1.02 -3.18
N ALA A 17 -1.65 -0.09 -3.81
CA ALA A 17 -2.23 -1.41 -3.57
C ALA A 17 -2.08 -1.85 -2.11
N VAL A 18 -0.85 -1.77 -1.57
CA VAL A 18 -0.57 -2.15 -0.19
C VAL A 18 -1.23 -1.17 0.80
N GLY A 19 -1.27 0.13 0.46
CA GLY A 19 -1.97 1.14 1.24
C GLY A 19 -3.48 0.88 1.35
N TYR A 20 -4.13 0.47 0.25
CA TYR A 20 -5.54 0.08 0.25
C TYR A 20 -5.81 -1.11 1.17
N TYR A 21 -4.99 -2.16 1.04
CA TYR A 21 -5.07 -3.33 1.91
C TYR A 21 -4.91 -2.95 3.40
N CYS A 22 -3.86 -2.19 3.74
CA CYS A 22 -3.56 -1.84 5.13
C CYS A 22 -4.57 -0.86 5.75
N ARG A 23 -5.27 -0.03 4.96
CA ARG A 23 -6.13 1.04 5.48
C ARG A 23 -7.60 0.69 5.53
N PHE A 24 -8.11 -0.11 4.60
CA PHE A 24 -9.55 -0.31 4.41
C PHE A 24 -10.03 -1.75 4.62
N SER A 25 -9.19 -2.63 5.20
CA SER A 25 -9.53 -4.05 5.44
C SER A 25 -10.03 -4.79 4.19
N LEU A 26 -9.57 -4.38 3.02
CA LEU A 26 -9.96 -4.96 1.73
C LEU A 26 -9.28 -6.32 1.52
N SER A 27 -9.97 -7.24 0.86
CA SER A 27 -9.35 -8.49 0.42
C SER A 27 -8.38 -8.23 -0.75
N TYR A 28 -7.46 -9.18 -1.01
CA TYR A 28 -6.57 -9.08 -2.17
C TYR A 28 -7.32 -9.03 -3.51
N ARG A 29 -8.52 -9.63 -3.57
CA ARG A 29 -9.39 -9.57 -4.75
C ARG A 29 -9.97 -8.18 -4.93
N ASP A 30 -10.51 -7.60 -3.87
CA ASP A 30 -11.09 -6.25 -3.93
C ASP A 30 -10.06 -5.22 -4.37
N VAL A 31 -8.82 -5.30 -3.86
CA VAL A 31 -7.73 -4.41 -4.29
C VAL A 31 -7.37 -4.63 -5.77
N SER A 32 -7.38 -5.88 -6.25
CA SER A 32 -7.17 -6.20 -7.67
C SER A 32 -8.27 -5.61 -8.55
N GLU A 33 -9.53 -5.67 -8.10
CA GLU A 33 -10.67 -5.10 -8.82
C GLU A 33 -10.62 -3.57 -8.85
N LEU A 34 -10.30 -2.91 -7.74
CA LEU A 34 -10.10 -1.46 -7.68
C LEU A 34 -8.97 -0.98 -8.61
N LEU A 35 -7.89 -1.76 -8.70
CA LEU A 35 -6.81 -1.46 -9.65
C LEU A 35 -7.27 -1.67 -11.09
N ARG A 36 -8.07 -2.70 -11.35
CA ARG A 36 -8.64 -2.99 -12.67
C ARG A 36 -9.57 -1.88 -13.14
N GLU A 37 -10.40 -1.32 -12.27
CA GLU A 37 -11.24 -0.14 -12.56
C GLU A 37 -10.40 1.07 -13.01
N ARG A 38 -9.14 1.15 -12.57
CA ARG A 38 -8.17 2.18 -12.98
C ARG A 38 -7.33 1.78 -14.20
N GLY A 39 -7.70 0.70 -14.89
CA GLY A 39 -6.98 0.18 -16.06
C GLY A 39 -5.70 -0.59 -15.73
N ILE A 40 -5.48 -0.97 -14.45
CA ILE A 40 -4.29 -1.69 -14.01
C ILE A 40 -4.67 -3.13 -13.67
N SER A 41 -4.36 -4.07 -14.57
CA SER A 41 -4.59 -5.49 -14.31
C SER A 41 -3.47 -6.06 -13.44
N VAL A 42 -3.80 -6.40 -12.19
CA VAL A 42 -2.88 -7.05 -11.23
C VAL A 42 -3.57 -8.27 -10.65
N HIS A 43 -2.93 -9.43 -10.70
CA HIS A 43 -3.47 -10.64 -10.08
C HIS A 43 -3.47 -10.52 -8.53
N PRO A 44 -4.50 -11.00 -7.81
CA PRO A 44 -4.56 -10.92 -6.35
C PRO A 44 -3.33 -11.48 -5.62
N THR A 45 -2.72 -12.57 -6.14
CA THR A 45 -1.50 -13.15 -5.55
C THR A 45 -0.29 -12.21 -5.66
N THR A 46 -0.22 -11.36 -6.68
CA THR A 46 0.83 -10.33 -6.79
C THR A 46 0.67 -9.29 -5.69
N ILE A 47 -0.57 -8.92 -5.36
CA ILE A 47 -0.88 -7.99 -4.26
C ILE A 47 -0.50 -8.63 -2.91
N MET A 48 -0.84 -9.90 -2.70
CA MET A 48 -0.41 -10.66 -1.51
C MET A 48 1.11 -10.62 -1.33
N ARG A 49 1.88 -10.85 -2.41
CA ARG A 49 3.35 -10.78 -2.37
C ARG A 49 3.85 -9.38 -1.99
N TRP A 50 3.25 -8.32 -2.53
CA TRP A 50 3.60 -6.95 -2.16
C TRP A 50 3.26 -6.62 -0.71
N VAL A 51 2.11 -7.09 -0.21
CA VAL A 51 1.73 -6.89 1.20
C VAL A 51 2.70 -7.61 2.13
N HIS A 52 3.11 -8.83 1.80
CA HIS A 52 4.11 -9.56 2.59
C HIS A 52 5.48 -8.86 2.55
N GLU A 53 5.91 -8.36 1.38
CA GLU A 53 7.22 -7.73 1.20
C GLU A 53 7.29 -6.32 1.81
N TYR A 54 6.23 -5.52 1.65
CA TYR A 54 6.25 -4.08 1.95
C TYR A 54 5.30 -3.66 3.06
N GLY A 55 4.37 -4.52 3.49
CA GLY A 55 3.32 -4.17 4.45
C GLY A 55 3.88 -3.59 5.75
N ASN A 56 4.88 -4.25 6.34
CA ASN A 56 5.50 -3.73 7.57
C ASN A 56 6.20 -2.38 7.32
N LEU A 57 6.96 -2.24 6.23
CA LEU A 57 7.65 -0.98 5.90
C LEU A 57 6.66 0.18 5.75
N ILE A 58 5.58 -0.02 4.97
CA ILE A 58 4.55 0.98 4.71
C ILE A 58 3.79 1.32 5.99
N TYR A 59 3.46 0.32 6.81
CA TYR A 59 2.82 0.52 8.10
C TYR A 59 3.68 1.36 9.05
N GLN A 60 4.99 1.08 9.17
CA GLN A 60 5.89 1.88 10.00
C GLN A 60 6.03 3.33 9.51
N MET A 61 6.11 3.54 8.19
CA MET A 61 6.14 4.88 7.60
C MET A 61 4.86 5.66 7.92
N TRP A 62 3.70 5.01 7.78
CA TRP A 62 2.41 5.60 8.11
C TRP A 62 2.30 5.93 9.61
N LYS A 63 2.68 5.00 10.49
CA LYS A 63 2.67 5.18 11.94
C LYS A 63 3.58 6.34 12.38
N LYS A 64 4.76 6.47 11.78
CA LYS A 64 5.69 7.58 12.05
C LYS A 64 5.08 8.92 11.63
N LYS A 65 4.44 8.98 10.46
CA LYS A 65 3.80 10.22 9.96
C LYS A 65 2.61 10.63 10.83
N ASN A 66 1.78 9.69 11.27
CA ASN A 66 0.63 10.00 12.13
C ASN A 66 1.00 10.40 13.55
N LYS A 67 2.11 9.91 14.11
CA LYS A 67 2.58 10.38 15.43
C LYS A 67 2.84 11.89 15.46
N SER A 68 3.22 12.51 14.33
CA SER A 68 3.41 13.96 14.24
C SER A 68 2.10 14.74 14.14
N ALA A 69 0.97 14.08 13.84
CA ALA A 69 -0.35 14.71 13.78
C ALA A 69 -1.06 14.74 15.15
N HIS A 70 -0.53 14.05 16.17
CA HIS A 70 -1.06 14.04 17.53
C HIS A 70 -0.59 15.20 18.40
N SER A 71 0.33 16.03 17.91
CA SER A 71 0.77 17.20 18.64
C SER A 71 -0.09 18.40 18.26
N VAL A 72 -0.90 18.82 19.24
CA VAL A 72 -1.52 20.13 19.38
C VAL A 72 -2.91 20.29 18.78
N TRP A 73 -3.93 19.88 19.55
CA TRP A 73 -5.19 20.60 19.59
C TRP A 73 -5.03 21.71 20.64
N HIS A 74 -4.81 22.95 20.22
CA HIS A 74 -5.02 24.09 21.13
C HIS A 74 -6.54 24.34 21.19
N LEU A 75 -7.12 24.12 22.37
CA LEU A 75 -8.41 24.67 22.77
C LEU A 75 -8.23 26.16 23.10
#